data_AF-A0A9W6AD88-F1
#
_entry.id   AF-A0A9W6AD88-F1
#
_cell.length_a   1.000
_cell.length_b   1.000
_cell.length_c   1.000
_cell.angle_alpha   90.00
_cell.angle_beta   90.00
_cell.angle_gamma   90.00
#
_symmetry.space_group_name_H-M   'P 1'
#
loop_
_entity.id
_entity.type
_entity.pdbx_description
1 polymer ?
#
loop_
_entity_poly.entity_id
_entity_poly.type
_entity_poly.pdbx_seq_one_letter_code
_entity_poly.pdbx_strand_id
1 'polypeptide(L)'
;MLHSAATLDQRLSEWKVDLPRHLRFDLGHTFERSVFFKRQRNMLAVKFHHLRALMHRPFLCLPFLHMNDISFIDLLLQYKERISEAEYICIYEAQQTAHLLHNVVDERSLVHDFPWWQMISCLICACSILFVSEAFYNENILLHGRASKQSLREDAESCLKVFEALSGNSIAAQKAADMLAALSCARRPAEE
;
A
#
# COMPACT_ATOMS: atom_id res chain seq x y z
N MET A 1 -17.76 -10.77 -3.21
CA MET A 1 -16.59 -9.95 -2.83
C MET A 1 -15.85 -9.39 -4.05
N LEU A 2 -15.31 -10.21 -4.97
CA LEU A 2 -14.58 -9.73 -6.17
C LEU A 2 -15.34 -8.68 -6.99
N HIS A 3 -16.63 -8.91 -7.26
CA HIS A 3 -17.45 -7.96 -8.02
C HIS A 3 -17.64 -6.64 -7.26
N SER A 4 -17.94 -6.70 -5.96
CA SER A 4 -18.09 -5.52 -5.12
C SER A 4 -16.81 -4.68 -5.03
N ALA A 5 -15.65 -5.34 -4.89
CA ALA A 5 -14.35 -4.68 -4.89
C ALA A 5 -14.09 -3.96 -6.22
N ALA A 6 -14.30 -4.65 -7.35
CA ALA A 6 -14.13 -4.06 -8.68
C ALA A 6 -15.05 -2.85 -8.94
N THR A 7 -16.33 -2.93 -8.54
CA THR A 7 -17.27 -1.81 -8.70
C THR A 7 -16.87 -0.60 -7.84
N LEU A 8 -16.44 -0.83 -6.60
CA LEU A 8 -15.96 0.26 -5.74
C LEU A 8 -14.67 0.88 -6.28
N ASP A 9 -13.75 0.04 -6.77
CA ASP A 9 -12.50 0.48 -7.38
C ASP A 9 -12.71 1.35 -8.63
N GLN A 10 -13.65 0.94 -9.48
CA GLN A 10 -14.04 1.72 -10.66
C GLN A 10 -14.59 3.09 -10.25
N ARG A 11 -15.54 3.14 -9.31
CA ARG A 11 -16.14 4.40 -8.84
C ARG A 11 -15.10 5.32 -8.20
N LEU A 12 -14.14 4.76 -7.47
CA LEU A 12 -13.05 5.53 -6.88
C LEU A 12 -12.10 6.09 -7.95
N SER A 13 -11.85 5.31 -9.02
CA SER A 13 -11.06 5.75 -10.17
C SER A 13 -11.75 6.88 -10.95
N GLU A 14 -13.07 6.78 -11.16
CA GLU A 14 -13.90 7.85 -11.74
C GLU A 14 -13.84 9.12 -10.88
N TRP A 15 -14.05 8.98 -9.56
CA TRP A 15 -13.93 10.10 -8.62
C TRP A 15 -12.58 10.82 -8.72
N LYS A 16 -11.47 10.08 -8.86
CA LYS A 16 -10.14 10.68 -9.04
C LYS A 16 -10.09 11.53 -10.31
N VAL A 17 -10.67 11.05 -11.41
CA VAL A 17 -10.70 11.78 -12.69
C VAL A 17 -11.54 13.06 -12.58
N ASP A 18 -12.64 13.00 -11.84
CA ASP A 18 -13.57 14.13 -11.67
C ASP A 18 -13.07 15.21 -10.69
N LEU A 19 -11.93 14.98 -10.01
CA LEU A 19 -11.34 15.99 -9.14
C LEU A 19 -11.00 17.27 -9.93
N PRO A 20 -11.21 18.46 -9.34
CA PRO A 20 -10.72 19.71 -9.90
C PRO A 20 -9.23 19.62 -10.21
N ARG A 21 -8.78 20.24 -11.32
CA ARG A 21 -7.39 20.11 -11.81
C ARG A 21 -6.34 20.39 -10.74
N HIS A 22 -6.55 21.36 -9.86
CA HIS A 22 -5.61 21.72 -8.79
C HIS A 22 -5.58 20.70 -7.63
N LEU A 23 -6.53 19.74 -7.58
CA LEU A 23 -6.59 18.62 -6.62
C LEU A 23 -6.25 17.26 -7.23
N ARG A 24 -6.16 17.16 -8.56
CA ARG A 24 -5.71 15.95 -9.27
C ARG A 24 -4.28 15.63 -8.86
N PHE A 25 -4.02 14.50 -8.22
CA PHE A 25 -2.67 14.13 -7.76
C PHE A 25 -1.89 13.26 -8.77
N ASP A 26 -2.54 12.87 -9.87
CA ASP A 26 -1.97 12.14 -11.00
C ASP A 26 -1.45 13.07 -12.12
N LEU A 27 -1.58 14.38 -11.95
CA LEU A 27 -1.06 15.40 -12.86
C LEU A 27 0.17 16.09 -12.25
N GLY A 28 1.08 16.57 -13.09
CA GLY A 28 2.22 17.38 -12.66
C GLY A 28 1.80 18.80 -12.23
N HIS A 29 2.30 19.26 -11.07
CA HIS A 29 1.99 20.57 -10.47
C HIS A 29 3.20 21.49 -10.33
N THR A 30 4.07 21.50 -11.35
CA THR A 30 5.37 22.21 -11.31
C THR A 30 5.28 23.71 -11.00
N PHE A 31 4.14 24.35 -11.28
CA PHE A 31 3.93 25.79 -11.05
C PHE A 31 3.04 26.13 -9.85
N GLU A 32 2.48 25.12 -9.16
CA GLU A 32 1.64 25.36 -7.98
C GLU A 32 2.50 25.73 -6.77
N ARG A 33 2.21 26.89 -6.17
CA ARG A 33 2.95 27.41 -5.02
C ARG A 33 2.16 27.35 -3.71
N SER A 34 0.87 27.06 -3.78
CA SER A 34 0.00 26.94 -2.61
C SER A 34 0.30 25.65 -1.83
N VAL A 35 0.88 25.83 -0.64
CA VAL A 35 1.09 24.76 0.34
C VAL A 35 -0.23 24.09 0.72
N PHE A 36 -1.32 24.85 0.77
CA PHE A 36 -2.65 24.34 1.09
C PHE A 36 -3.12 23.31 0.05
N PHE A 37 -3.06 23.64 -1.24
CA PHE A 37 -3.44 22.71 -2.29
C PHE A 37 -2.48 21.52 -2.40
N LYS A 38 -1.18 21.73 -2.15
CA LYS A 38 -0.20 20.63 -2.06
C LYS A 38 -0.60 19.62 -0.97
N ARG A 39 -0.90 20.10 0.25
CA ARG A 39 -1.37 19.24 1.36
C ARG A 39 -2.65 18.49 1.03
N GLN A 40 -3.62 19.16 0.42
CA GLN A 40 -4.88 18.52 0.01
C GLN A 40 -4.65 17.43 -1.04
N ARG A 41 -3.86 17.70 -2.08
CA ARG A 41 -3.49 16.69 -3.09
C ARG A 41 -2.80 15.49 -2.47
N ASN A 42 -1.82 15.74 -1.61
CA ASN A 42 -1.09 14.70 -0.91
C ASN A 42 -2.02 13.82 -0.07
N MET A 43 -2.95 14.43 0.68
CA MET A 43 -3.95 13.71 1.45
C MET A 43 -4.87 12.88 0.56
N LEU A 44 -5.36 13.45 -0.55
CA LEU A 44 -6.22 12.74 -1.50
C LEU A 44 -5.49 11.55 -2.13
N ALA A 45 -4.22 11.71 -2.52
CA ALA A 45 -3.38 10.64 -3.05
C ALA A 45 -3.24 9.49 -2.04
N VAL A 46 -2.85 9.82 -0.79
CA VAL A 46 -2.71 8.82 0.28
C VAL A 46 -4.02 8.08 0.53
N LYS A 47 -5.15 8.79 0.60
CA LYS A 47 -6.46 8.16 0.82
C LYS A 47 -6.92 7.33 -0.37
N PHE A 48 -6.68 7.78 -1.59
CA PHE A 48 -6.98 7.02 -2.79
C PHE A 48 -6.24 5.68 -2.80
N HIS A 49 -4.92 5.70 -2.67
CA HIS A 49 -4.10 4.48 -2.68
C HIS A 49 -4.45 3.56 -1.50
N HIS A 50 -4.64 4.12 -0.31
CA HIS A 50 -5.06 3.34 0.85
C HIS A 50 -6.40 2.63 0.66
N LEU A 51 -7.41 3.32 0.10
CA LEU A 51 -8.73 2.74 -0.13
C LEU A 51 -8.67 1.61 -1.16
N ARG A 52 -7.96 1.80 -2.28
CA ARG A 52 -7.77 0.75 -3.29
C ARG A 52 -7.05 -0.46 -2.68
N ALA A 53 -5.97 -0.23 -1.95
CA ALA A 53 -5.25 -1.28 -1.24
C ALA A 53 -6.18 -2.06 -0.29
N LEU A 54 -7.01 -1.37 0.51
CA LEU A 54 -7.96 -2.01 1.42
C LEU A 54 -9.06 -2.82 0.69
N MET A 55 -9.61 -2.30 -0.41
CA MET A 55 -10.64 -3.00 -1.19
C MET A 55 -10.14 -4.34 -1.73
N HIS A 56 -8.85 -4.39 -2.08
CA HIS A 56 -8.22 -5.55 -2.69
C HIS A 56 -7.44 -6.44 -1.71
N ARG A 57 -7.19 -5.97 -0.48
CA ARG A 57 -6.48 -6.71 0.57
C ARG A 57 -7.02 -8.11 0.85
N PRO A 58 -8.35 -8.41 0.79
CA PRO A 58 -8.85 -9.77 0.99
C PRO A 58 -8.32 -10.80 -0.01
N PHE A 59 -7.76 -10.36 -1.14
CA PHE A 59 -7.20 -11.24 -2.17
C PHE A 59 -5.68 -11.44 -2.03
N LEU A 60 -5.04 -10.68 -1.13
CA LEU A 60 -3.60 -10.77 -0.87
C LEU A 60 -3.24 -12.15 -0.30
N CYS A 61 -2.32 -12.84 -0.98
CA CYS A 61 -1.84 -14.17 -0.64
C CYS A 61 -2.96 -15.21 -0.51
N LEU A 62 -4.13 -14.96 -1.08
CA LEU A 62 -5.32 -15.80 -0.90
C LEU A 62 -5.09 -17.26 -1.29
N PRO A 63 -4.40 -17.59 -2.40
CA PRO A 63 -4.07 -18.97 -2.71
C PRO A 63 -3.25 -19.65 -1.62
N PHE A 64 -2.25 -18.97 -1.05
CA PHE A 64 -1.38 -19.54 -0.01
C PHE A 64 -2.12 -19.77 1.31
N LEU A 65 -3.07 -18.92 1.65
CA LEU A 65 -3.85 -19.04 2.89
C LEU A 65 -4.85 -20.19 2.86
N HIS A 66 -5.27 -20.64 1.67
CA HIS A 66 -6.29 -21.68 1.49
C HIS A 66 -5.80 -22.92 0.74
N MET A 67 -4.49 -23.17 0.64
CA MET A 67 -3.96 -24.34 -0.10
C MET A 67 -4.46 -25.68 0.46
N ASN A 68 -4.87 -25.72 1.72
CA ASN A 68 -5.35 -26.94 2.39
C ASN A 68 -6.87 -27.16 2.27
N ASP A 69 -7.62 -26.22 1.66
CA ASP A 69 -9.07 -26.33 1.47
C ASP A 69 -9.39 -26.74 0.02
N ILE A 70 -9.51 -28.05 -0.19
CA ILE A 70 -9.78 -28.65 -1.52
C ILE A 70 -11.05 -28.09 -2.15
N SER A 71 -12.09 -27.81 -1.35
CA SER A 71 -13.37 -27.28 -1.85
C SER A 71 -13.25 -25.84 -2.35
N PHE A 72 -12.29 -25.09 -1.80
CA PHE A 72 -12.01 -23.71 -2.17
C PHE A 72 -11.05 -23.61 -3.38
N ILE A 73 -10.20 -24.62 -3.61
CA ILE A 73 -9.25 -24.65 -4.74
C ILE A 73 -9.98 -24.56 -6.09
N ASP A 74 -11.08 -25.30 -6.29
CA ASP A 74 -11.81 -25.26 -7.56
C ASP A 74 -12.35 -23.84 -7.87
N LEU A 75 -12.85 -23.16 -6.84
CA LEU A 75 -13.31 -21.78 -6.94
C LEU A 75 -12.15 -20.80 -7.21
N LEU A 76 -11.00 -21.00 -6.56
CA LEU A 76 -9.79 -20.22 -6.80
C LEU A 76 -9.29 -20.37 -8.23
N LEU A 77 -9.31 -21.59 -8.78
CA LEU A 77 -8.91 -21.86 -10.16
C LEU A 77 -9.86 -21.16 -11.16
N GLN A 78 -11.16 -21.21 -10.91
CA GLN A 78 -12.16 -20.55 -11.77
C GLN A 78 -11.94 -19.02 -11.84
N TYR A 79 -11.56 -18.38 -10.73
CA TYR A 79 -11.38 -16.92 -10.66
C TYR A 79 -9.91 -16.48 -10.63
N LYS A 80 -8.98 -17.37 -10.97
CA LYS A 80 -7.53 -17.18 -10.81
C LYS A 80 -7.03 -15.84 -11.35
N GLU A 81 -7.38 -15.50 -12.59
CA GLU A 81 -6.93 -14.25 -13.22
C GLU A 81 -7.44 -13.01 -12.50
N ARG A 82 -8.72 -13.02 -12.08
CA ARG A 82 -9.34 -11.90 -11.37
C ARG A 82 -8.78 -11.73 -9.96
N ILE A 83 -8.44 -12.84 -9.30
CA ILE A 83 -7.80 -12.84 -7.98
C ILE A 83 -6.38 -12.30 -8.11
N SER A 84 -5.63 -12.78 -9.10
CA SER A 84 -4.26 -12.31 -9.39
C SER A 84 -4.23 -10.81 -9.69
N GLU A 85 -5.15 -10.31 -10.50
CA GLU A 85 -5.24 -8.87 -10.78
C GLU A 85 -5.66 -8.06 -9.54
N ALA A 86 -6.60 -8.56 -8.74
CA ALA A 86 -6.97 -7.91 -7.50
C ALA A 86 -5.79 -7.84 -6.52
N GLU A 87 -5.05 -8.93 -6.38
CA GLU A 87 -3.84 -8.97 -5.57
C GLU A 87 -2.76 -8.02 -6.09
N TYR A 88 -2.56 -7.96 -7.42
CA TYR A 88 -1.66 -7.01 -8.05
C TYR A 88 -2.02 -5.56 -7.67
N ILE A 89 -3.30 -5.19 -7.79
CA ILE A 89 -3.78 -3.85 -7.42
C ILE A 89 -3.48 -3.57 -5.94
N CYS A 90 -3.74 -4.53 -5.04
CA CYS A 90 -3.44 -4.38 -3.61
C CYS A 90 -1.98 -4.00 -3.36
N ILE A 91 -1.05 -4.74 -3.96
CA ILE A 91 0.39 -4.56 -3.77
C ILE A 91 0.84 -3.25 -4.43
N TYR A 92 0.43 -3.02 -5.67
CA TYR A 92 0.78 -1.83 -6.43
C TYR A 92 0.38 -0.55 -5.68
N GLU A 93 -0.84 -0.50 -5.14
CA GLU A 93 -1.34 0.68 -4.42
C GLU A 93 -0.63 0.89 -3.07
N ALA A 94 -0.17 -0.18 -2.42
CA ALA A 94 0.72 -0.07 -1.27
C ALA A 94 2.07 0.53 -1.65
N GLN A 95 2.66 0.13 -2.79
CA GLN A 95 3.90 0.73 -3.30
C GLN A 95 3.71 2.21 -3.66
N GLN A 96 2.59 2.57 -4.32
CA GLN A 96 2.31 3.98 -4.60
C GLN A 96 2.23 4.82 -3.32
N THR A 97 1.67 4.26 -2.25
CA THR A 97 1.66 4.92 -0.94
C THR A 97 3.08 5.15 -0.40
N ALA A 98 3.99 4.17 -0.56
CA ALA A 98 5.39 4.32 -0.18
C ALA A 98 6.13 5.35 -1.03
N HIS A 99 5.92 5.33 -2.35
CA HIS A 99 6.53 6.26 -3.29
C HIS A 99 6.17 7.73 -3.04
N LEU A 100 4.96 8.01 -2.52
CA LEU A 100 4.58 9.37 -2.09
C LEU A 100 5.51 9.91 -0.99
N LEU A 101 6.18 9.02 -0.25
CA LEU A 101 7.04 9.35 0.87
C LEU A 101 8.53 9.24 0.56
N HIS A 102 8.93 8.69 -0.60
CA HIS A 102 10.34 8.53 -0.97
C HIS A 102 11.13 9.84 -0.99
N ASN A 103 10.46 10.97 -1.22
CA ASN A 103 11.08 12.30 -1.23
C ASN A 103 11.02 13.02 0.13
N VAL A 104 10.47 12.39 1.18
CA VAL A 104 10.36 12.98 2.51
C VAL A 104 11.64 12.67 3.28
N VAL A 105 12.56 13.63 3.26
CA VAL A 105 13.92 13.46 3.79
C VAL A 105 14.01 13.74 5.30
N ASP A 106 13.03 14.47 5.86
CA ASP A 106 12.99 14.81 7.28
C ASP A 106 11.55 14.93 7.84
N GLU A 107 11.43 14.82 9.18
CA GLU A 107 10.17 14.93 9.92
C GLU A 107 9.46 16.26 9.64
N ARG A 108 10.21 17.35 9.51
CA ARG A 108 9.67 18.70 9.27
C ARG A 108 8.93 18.76 7.93
N SER A 109 9.50 18.19 6.88
CA SER A 109 8.89 18.10 5.56
C SER A 109 7.64 17.22 5.59
N LEU A 110 7.66 16.11 6.34
CA LEU A 110 6.49 15.25 6.51
C LEU A 110 5.33 15.98 7.17
N VAL A 111 5.58 16.63 8.32
CA VAL A 111 4.57 17.37 9.08
C VAL A 111 4.08 18.59 8.29
N HIS A 112 4.96 19.19 7.48
CA HIS A 112 4.61 20.33 6.66
C HIS A 112 3.82 19.95 5.40
N ASP A 113 4.14 18.86 4.73
CA ASP A 113 3.54 18.53 3.43
C ASP A 113 2.36 17.55 3.53
N PHE A 114 2.21 16.88 4.67
CA PHE A 114 1.19 15.85 4.86
C PHE A 114 0.43 16.00 6.20
N PRO A 115 -0.84 15.58 6.25
CA PRO A 115 -1.56 15.40 7.52
C PRO A 115 -1.10 14.11 8.20
N TRP A 116 0.13 14.11 8.71
CA TRP A 116 0.88 12.93 9.15
C TRP A 116 0.12 12.02 10.13
N TRP A 117 -0.61 12.59 11.10
CA TRP A 117 -1.39 11.83 12.09
C TRP A 117 -2.48 10.97 11.44
N GLN A 118 -3.05 11.46 10.33
CA GLN A 118 -4.08 10.77 9.53
C GLN A 118 -3.49 9.73 8.58
N MET A 119 -2.17 9.75 8.37
CA MET A 119 -1.46 8.82 7.49
C MET A 119 -0.99 7.57 8.21
N ILE A 120 -0.82 7.60 9.55
CA ILE A 120 -0.28 6.47 10.32
C ILE A 120 -0.99 5.15 9.98
N SER A 121 -2.32 5.13 9.98
CA SER A 121 -3.09 3.92 9.63
C SER A 121 -2.92 3.51 8.17
N CYS A 122 -2.82 4.48 7.25
CA CYS A 122 -2.59 4.23 5.84
C CYS A 122 -1.21 3.58 5.60
N LEU A 123 -0.18 4.09 6.27
CA LEU A 123 1.18 3.59 6.18
C LEU A 123 1.35 2.24 6.85
N ILE A 124 0.70 1.99 8.00
CA ILE A 124 0.67 0.65 8.60
C ILE A 124 0.07 -0.35 7.60
N CYS A 125 -1.03 0.03 6.96
CA CYS A 125 -1.67 -0.82 5.95
C CYS A 125 -0.72 -1.11 4.79
N ALA A 126 -0.12 -0.08 4.19
CA ALA A 126 0.83 -0.24 3.09
C ALA A 126 2.03 -1.12 3.47
N CYS A 127 2.71 -0.83 4.59
CA CYS A 127 3.84 -1.62 5.06
C CYS A 127 3.47 -3.08 5.28
N SER A 128 2.33 -3.33 5.93
CA SER A 128 1.90 -4.71 6.22
C SER A 128 1.63 -5.49 4.94
N ILE A 129 1.09 -4.85 3.89
CA ILE A 129 0.91 -5.48 2.59
C ILE A 129 2.27 -5.81 1.97
N LEU A 130 3.20 -4.83 1.94
CA LEU A 130 4.51 -5.00 1.32
C LEU A 130 5.35 -6.09 2.00
N PHE A 131 5.41 -6.12 3.34
CA PHE A 131 6.13 -7.17 4.08
C PHE A 131 5.50 -8.54 3.91
N VAL A 132 4.17 -8.64 3.92
CA VAL A 132 3.48 -9.93 3.68
C VAL A 132 3.75 -10.41 2.26
N SER A 133 3.64 -9.55 1.25
CA SER A 133 3.98 -9.90 -0.13
C SER A 133 5.43 -10.34 -0.28
N GLU A 134 6.37 -9.64 0.37
CA GLU A 134 7.79 -10.00 0.40
C GLU A 134 8.02 -11.38 1.03
N ALA A 135 7.31 -11.70 2.12
CA ALA A 135 7.45 -12.97 2.83
C ALA A 135 6.84 -14.16 2.06
N PHE A 136 5.71 -13.98 1.39
CA PHE A 136 4.98 -15.08 0.73
C PHE A 136 5.46 -15.39 -0.67
N TYR A 137 6.06 -14.46 -1.40
CA TYR A 137 6.45 -14.68 -2.79
C TYR A 137 7.96 -14.82 -3.00
N ASN A 138 8.35 -15.75 -3.88
CA ASN A 138 9.73 -15.93 -4.36
C ASN A 138 9.99 -15.08 -5.61
N GLU A 139 11.26 -14.73 -5.87
CA GLU A 139 11.68 -13.83 -6.96
C GLU A 139 11.14 -14.18 -8.35
N ASN A 140 10.88 -15.47 -8.62
CA ASN A 140 10.43 -15.94 -9.93
C ASN A 140 8.90 -15.93 -10.15
N ILE A 141 8.09 -15.59 -9.13
CA ILE A 141 6.61 -15.75 -9.16
C ILE A 141 5.87 -14.46 -8.76
N LEU A 142 6.56 -13.37 -8.40
CA LEU A 142 5.88 -12.10 -8.07
C LEU A 142 5.21 -11.50 -9.31
N LEU A 143 3.87 -11.55 -9.35
CA LEU A 143 3.03 -10.68 -10.20
C LEU A 143 3.43 -10.68 -11.70
N HIS A 144 3.86 -11.82 -12.24
CA HIS A 144 4.37 -11.92 -13.63
C HIS A 144 5.55 -10.98 -13.95
N GLY A 145 6.45 -10.76 -13.00
CA GLY A 145 7.64 -9.89 -13.17
C GLY A 145 7.37 -8.40 -13.04
N ARG A 146 6.17 -8.00 -12.58
CA ARG A 146 5.80 -6.58 -12.40
C ARG A 146 6.38 -5.93 -11.15
N ALA A 147 6.86 -6.72 -10.19
CA ALA A 147 7.54 -6.23 -8.99
C ALA A 147 8.62 -7.24 -8.55
N SER A 148 9.71 -6.76 -7.97
CA SER A 148 10.74 -7.61 -7.39
C SER A 148 10.57 -7.67 -5.87
N LYS A 149 11.00 -8.77 -5.26
CA LYS A 149 10.99 -8.91 -3.81
C LYS A 149 11.79 -7.79 -3.13
N GLN A 150 12.91 -7.42 -3.75
CA GLN A 150 13.77 -6.33 -3.31
C GLN A 150 13.05 -4.98 -3.37
N SER A 151 12.31 -4.67 -4.45
CA SER A 151 11.59 -3.39 -4.54
C SER A 151 10.50 -3.27 -3.46
N LEU A 152 9.79 -4.38 -3.16
CA LEU A 152 8.79 -4.39 -2.08
C LEU A 152 9.42 -4.14 -0.71
N ARG A 153 10.61 -4.70 -0.48
CA ARG A 153 11.37 -4.49 0.75
C ARG A 153 11.80 -3.03 0.90
N GLU A 154 12.34 -2.44 -0.16
CA GLU A 154 12.77 -1.04 -0.18
C GLU A 154 11.59 -0.09 0.09
N ASP A 155 10.45 -0.32 -0.58
CA ASP A 155 9.23 0.46 -0.37
C ASP A 155 8.71 0.36 1.08
N ALA A 156 8.77 -0.84 1.68
CA ALA A 156 8.36 -1.08 3.05
C ALA A 156 9.31 -0.38 4.06
N GLU A 157 10.62 -0.46 3.81
CA GLU A 157 11.64 0.19 4.64
C GLU A 157 11.55 1.72 4.55
N SER A 158 11.22 2.28 3.38
CA SER A 158 10.94 3.71 3.24
C SER A 158 9.78 4.16 4.13
N CYS A 159 8.71 3.37 4.21
CA CYS A 159 7.61 3.66 5.12
C CYS A 159 7.99 3.48 6.61
N LEU A 160 8.85 2.51 6.93
CA LEU A 160 9.34 2.29 8.30
C LEU A 160 10.14 3.50 8.79
N LYS A 161 11.05 4.03 7.96
CA LYS A 161 11.83 5.25 8.26
C LYS A 161 10.94 6.45 8.58
N VAL A 162 9.78 6.55 7.94
CA VAL A 162 8.80 7.61 8.21
C VAL A 162 8.18 7.45 9.61
N PHE A 163 7.90 6.21 10.04
CA PHE A 163 7.45 5.98 11.42
C PHE A 163 8.54 6.27 12.43
N GLU A 164 9.78 5.86 12.18
CA GLU A 164 10.93 6.15 13.05
C GLU A 164 11.11 7.67 13.22
N ALA A 165 11.04 8.43 12.12
CA ALA A 165 11.11 9.89 12.15
C ALA A 165 9.98 10.54 12.99
N LEU A 166 8.78 9.97 12.95
CA LEU A 166 7.62 10.46 13.73
C LEU A 166 7.60 9.97 15.18
N SER A 167 8.40 8.97 15.54
CA SER A 167 8.28 8.25 16.81
C SER A 167 8.60 9.13 18.03
N GLY A 168 9.52 10.09 17.88
CA GLY A 168 9.87 11.03 18.95
C GLY A 168 8.70 11.89 19.42
N ASN A 169 7.70 12.12 18.56
CA ASN A 169 6.55 12.98 18.83
C ASN A 169 5.20 12.24 18.81
N SER A 170 5.20 10.93 18.53
CA SER A 170 3.97 10.13 18.43
C SER A 170 4.16 8.71 18.93
N ILE A 171 3.51 8.40 20.05
CA ILE A 171 3.44 7.03 20.60
C ILE A 171 2.84 6.06 19.59
N ALA A 172 1.88 6.51 18.78
CA ALA A 172 1.28 5.68 17.75
C ALA A 172 2.28 5.34 16.64
N ALA A 173 3.14 6.28 16.25
CA ALA A 173 4.20 6.04 15.28
C ALA A 173 5.27 5.10 15.84
N GLN A 174 5.67 5.26 17.11
CA GLN A 174 6.59 4.35 17.78
C GLN A 174 6.06 2.91 17.78
N LYS A 175 4.80 2.71 18.22
CA LYS A 175 4.19 1.38 18.22
C LYS A 175 4.08 0.78 16.82
N ALA A 176 3.80 1.62 15.81
CA ALA A 176 3.77 1.19 14.42
C ALA A 176 5.15 0.74 13.94
N ALA A 177 6.20 1.51 14.25
CA ALA A 177 7.58 1.17 13.92
C ALA A 177 7.98 -0.18 14.56
N ASP A 178 7.74 -0.35 15.88
CA ASP A 178 8.08 -1.57 16.60
C ASP A 178 7.39 -2.80 16.00
N MET A 179 6.08 -2.69 15.71
CA MET A 179 5.30 -3.76 15.12
C MET A 179 5.79 -4.13 13.71
N LEU A 180 6.08 -3.12 12.88
CA LEU A 180 6.52 -3.32 11.50
C LEU A 180 7.97 -3.82 11.42
N ALA A 181 8.84 -3.39 12.32
CA ALA A 181 10.19 -3.92 12.46
C ALA A 181 10.14 -5.42 12.84
N ALA A 182 9.27 -5.80 13.77
CA ALA A 182 9.06 -7.21 14.11
C ALA A 182 8.54 -8.03 12.91
N LEU A 183 7.59 -7.48 12.15
CA LEU A 183 7.09 -8.09 10.90
C LEU A 183 8.20 -8.24 9.85
N SER A 184 9.10 -7.26 9.72
CA SER A 184 10.22 -7.29 8.76
C SER A 184 11.22 -8.43 9.01
N CYS A 185 11.28 -8.90 10.26
CA CYS A 185 12.11 -10.02 10.70
C CYS A 185 11.36 -11.36 10.65
N ALA A 186 10.03 -11.35 10.57
CA ALA A 186 9.21 -12.54 10.50
C ALA A 186 9.40 -13.21 9.14
N ARG A 187 10.18 -14.29 9.11
CA ARG A 187 10.27 -15.16 7.93
C ARG A 187 9.08 -16.10 7.90
N ARG A 188 8.67 -16.49 6.69
CA ARG A 188 7.74 -17.60 6.48
C ARG A 188 8.28 -18.82 7.25
N PRO A 189 7.49 -19.50 8.11
CA PRO A 189 7.93 -20.78 8.66
C PRO A 189 8.30 -21.67 7.47
N ALA A 190 9.49 -22.29 7.55
CA ALA A 190 9.94 -23.23 6.54
C ALA A 190 8.84 -24.28 6.34
N GLU A 191 8.52 -24.57 5.08
CA GLU A 191 7.70 -25.73 4.72
C GLU A 191 8.46 -26.98 5.22
N GLU A 192 8.11 -27.46 6.41
CA GLU A 192 8.42 -28.82 6.88
C GLU A 192 7.55 -29.85 6.13
#